data_AF-A0A530ALF5-F1
#
_entry.id   AF-A0A530ALF5-F1
#
_cell.length_a   1.000
_cell.length_b   1.000
_cell.length_c   1.000
_cell.angle_alpha   90.00
_cell.angle_beta   90.00
_cell.angle_gamma   90.00
#
_symmetry.space_group_name_H-M   'P 1'
#
loop_
_entity.id
_entity.type
_entity.pdbx_description
1 polymer ?
#
loop_
_entity_poly.entity_id
_entity_poly.type
_entity_poly.pdbx_seq_one_letter_code
_entity_poly.pdbx_strand_id
1 'polypeptide(L)'
;RAINGLLLSLGPNKISGDLALDDAFVPVGTVSLDLPDIGPLAALALEKAEGNVRGTIAFTKAANGPNVAVKANTSEIKRGNLSARNVAIDAQIANYMAAPVIAGTVRAESVTSGGTAITGIDVDLKRDGDWTGFSGGATVKNIPA
;
A
#
# COMPACT_ATOMS: atom_id res chain seq x y z
N ARG A 1 23.25 10.99 -4.74
CA ARG A 1 22.48 11.42 -5.94
C ARG A 1 21.08 11.86 -5.48
N ALA A 2 20.32 12.65 -6.23
CA ALA A 2 18.98 13.05 -5.80
C ALA A 2 18.01 13.15 -6.97
N ILE A 3 16.76 12.76 -6.72
CA ILE A 3 15.59 12.99 -7.56
C ILE A 3 14.80 14.09 -6.86
N ASN A 4 14.87 15.30 -7.38
CA ASN A 4 14.12 16.43 -6.88
C ASN A 4 12.95 16.69 -7.82
N GLY A 5 11.74 16.85 -7.27
CA GLY A 5 10.53 17.07 -8.03
C GLY A 5 10.15 15.90 -8.93
N LEU A 6 10.27 14.66 -8.44
CA LEU A 6 9.66 13.51 -9.11
C LEU A 6 8.20 13.85 -9.39
N LEU A 7 7.80 13.74 -10.66
CA LEU A 7 6.43 13.93 -11.08
C LEU A 7 6.14 12.96 -12.22
N LEU A 8 5.26 12.00 -11.95
CA LEU A 8 4.64 11.16 -12.96
C LEU A 8 3.15 11.51 -13.00
N SER A 9 2.68 11.88 -14.17
CA SER A 9 1.26 12.19 -14.40
C SER A 9 0.72 11.34 -15.54
N LEU A 10 -0.42 10.70 -15.31
CA LEU A 10 -1.15 9.96 -16.35
C LEU A 10 -2.64 10.26 -16.22
N GLY A 11 -3.15 11.10 -17.11
CA GLY A 11 -4.49 11.66 -16.99
C GLY A 11 -4.62 12.43 -15.67
N PRO A 12 -5.63 12.13 -14.83
CA PRO A 12 -5.82 12.80 -13.55
C PRO A 12 -4.92 12.24 -12.42
N ASN A 13 -4.16 11.18 -12.69
CA ASN A 13 -3.31 10.55 -11.68
C ASN A 13 -1.98 11.27 -11.55
N LYS A 14 -1.54 11.45 -10.31
CA LYS A 14 -0.28 12.09 -9.96
C LYS A 14 0.48 11.28 -8.92
N ILE A 15 1.73 10.98 -9.23
CA ILE A 15 2.73 10.49 -8.28
C ILE A 15 3.82 11.55 -8.20
N SER A 16 4.12 12.02 -7.00
CA SER A 16 5.10 13.09 -6.83
C SER A 16 5.94 12.95 -5.59
N GLY A 17 7.16 13.47 -5.57
CA GLY A 17 8.02 13.38 -4.39
C GLY A 17 9.44 13.86 -4.60
N ASP A 18 10.19 13.84 -3.52
CA ASP A 18 11.62 14.13 -3.49
C ASP A 18 12.33 12.94 -2.85
N LEU A 19 13.36 12.42 -3.51
CA LEU A 19 14.14 11.27 -3.05
C LEU A 19 15.63 11.57 -3.18
N ALA A 20 16.33 11.63 -2.05
CA ALA A 20 17.78 11.56 -2.01
C ALA A 20 18.20 10.09 -2.05
N LEU A 21 19.21 9.74 -2.84
CA LEU A 21 19.78 8.40 -2.92
C LEU A 21 21.22 8.46 -2.41
N ASP A 22 21.57 7.56 -1.50
CA ASP A 22 22.95 7.35 -1.08
C ASP A 22 23.76 6.56 -2.12
N ASP A 23 25.02 6.24 -1.81
CA ASP A 23 25.93 5.53 -2.72
C ASP A 23 25.47 4.09 -3.03
N ALA A 24 24.66 3.50 -2.15
CA ALA A 24 24.03 2.20 -2.34
C ALA A 24 22.64 2.30 -3.00
N PHE A 25 22.28 3.49 -3.52
CA PHE A 25 20.98 3.80 -4.12
C PHE A 25 19.79 3.61 -3.17
N VAL A 26 20.01 3.74 -1.86
CA VAL A 26 18.96 3.69 -0.86
C VAL A 26 18.23 5.04 -0.84
N PRO A 27 16.91 5.07 -1.15
CA PRO A 27 16.15 6.31 -1.11
C PRO A 27 15.91 6.81 0.32
N VAL A 28 15.91 8.12 0.47
CA VAL A 28 15.45 8.86 1.65
C VAL A 28 14.59 10.01 1.15
N GLY A 29 13.38 10.16 1.66
CA GLY A 29 12.44 11.17 1.20
C GLY A 29 11.01 10.65 1.17
N THR A 30 10.14 11.32 0.43
CA THR A 30 8.69 11.03 0.45
C THR A 30 8.11 11.02 -0.95
N VAL A 31 7.23 10.05 -1.20
CA VAL A 31 6.42 9.93 -2.41
C VAL A 31 4.94 10.05 -2.02
N SER A 32 4.24 10.99 -2.63
CA SER A 32 2.80 11.17 -2.52
C SER A 32 2.09 10.55 -3.71
N LEU A 33 0.98 9.88 -3.42
CA LEU A 33 0.09 9.25 -4.39
C LEU A 33 -1.24 9.99 -4.36
N ASP A 34 -1.65 10.57 -5.49
CA ASP A 34 -3.00 11.10 -5.72
C ASP A 34 -3.52 10.52 -7.02
N LEU A 35 -4.14 9.34 -6.91
CA LEU A 35 -4.57 8.52 -8.04
C LEU A 35 -6.09 8.40 -7.99
N PRO A 36 -6.84 9.40 -8.49
CA PRO A 36 -8.29 9.35 -8.51
C PRO A 36 -8.85 8.27 -9.44
N ASP A 37 -8.05 7.76 -10.39
CA ASP A 37 -8.43 6.64 -11.27
C ASP A 37 -7.21 5.78 -11.63
N ILE A 38 -7.02 4.64 -10.98
CA ILE A 38 -5.89 3.74 -11.26
C ILE A 38 -6.01 3.01 -12.60
N GLY A 39 -7.13 3.09 -13.32
CA GLY A 39 -7.39 2.41 -14.58
C GLY A 39 -6.30 2.58 -15.64
N PRO A 40 -5.96 3.82 -16.02
CA PRO A 40 -4.89 4.09 -16.96
C PRO A 40 -3.52 3.55 -16.52
N LEU A 41 -3.21 3.61 -15.22
CA LEU A 41 -1.93 3.12 -14.68
C LEU A 41 -1.87 1.59 -14.71
N ALA A 42 -2.97 0.92 -14.39
CA ALA A 42 -3.08 -0.53 -14.47
C ALA A 42 -2.94 -1.00 -15.93
N ALA A 43 -3.60 -0.32 -16.88
CA ALA A 43 -3.51 -0.64 -18.30
C ALA A 43 -2.06 -0.56 -18.84
N LEU A 44 -1.27 0.40 -18.37
CA LEU A 44 0.15 0.51 -18.71
C LEU A 44 0.95 -0.70 -18.22
N ALA A 45 0.57 -1.26 -17.08
CA ALA A 45 1.14 -2.49 -16.53
C ALA A 45 0.51 -3.78 -17.11
N LEU A 46 -0.32 -3.66 -18.16
CA LEU A 46 -1.09 -4.76 -18.77
C LEU A 46 -2.07 -5.43 -17.78
N GLU A 47 -2.50 -4.69 -16.76
CA GLU A 47 -3.45 -5.11 -15.75
C GLU A 47 -4.81 -4.43 -15.96
N LYS A 48 -5.88 -5.08 -15.48
CA LYS A 48 -7.21 -4.47 -15.40
C LYS A 48 -7.58 -4.23 -13.95
N ALA A 49 -7.39 -2.99 -13.50
CA ALA A 49 -7.84 -2.53 -12.20
C ALA A 49 -8.53 -1.17 -12.32
N GLU A 50 -9.48 -0.90 -11.45
CA GLU A 50 -10.25 0.34 -11.41
C GLU A 50 -10.33 0.83 -9.97
N GLY A 51 -10.59 2.11 -9.78
CA GLY A 51 -10.75 2.71 -8.46
C GLY A 51 -9.73 3.80 -8.19
N ASN A 52 -9.60 4.20 -6.92
CA ASN A 52 -8.74 5.29 -6.52
C ASN A 52 -7.75 4.88 -5.45
N VAL A 53 -6.61 5.55 -5.37
CA VAL A 53 -5.65 5.40 -4.27
C VAL A 53 -5.10 6.77 -3.92
N ARG A 54 -5.11 7.11 -2.64
CA ARG A 54 -4.36 8.23 -2.11
C ARG A 54 -3.44 7.75 -1.01
N GLY A 55 -2.28 8.38 -0.87
CA GLY A 55 -1.36 7.97 0.16
C GLY A 55 -0.01 8.62 0.10
N THR A 56 0.85 8.17 0.99
CA THR A 56 2.21 8.64 1.16
C THR A 56 3.11 7.46 1.50
N ILE A 57 4.27 7.43 0.87
CA ILE A 57 5.35 6.49 1.13
C ILE A 57 6.55 7.31 1.58
N ALA A 58 7.00 7.13 2.81
CA ALA A 58 8.16 7.83 3.35
C ALA A 58 9.32 6.83 3.54
N PHE A 59 10.44 7.13 2.90
CA PHE A 59 11.68 6.38 3.01
C PHE A 59 12.60 7.07 3.99
N THR A 60 13.11 6.32 4.95
CA THR A 60 14.03 6.83 5.98
C THR A 60 15.20 5.87 6.14
N LYS A 61 16.31 6.38 6.67
CA LYS A 61 17.48 5.57 7.00
C LYS A 61 17.74 5.69 8.49
N ALA A 62 17.73 4.57 9.20
CA ALA A 62 18.03 4.48 10.61
C ALA A 62 19.27 3.61 10.83
N ALA A 63 19.77 3.56 12.07
CA ALA A 63 20.95 2.77 12.44
C ALA A 63 20.80 1.27 12.14
N ASN A 64 19.56 0.76 12.17
CA ASN A 64 19.23 -0.64 11.91
C ASN A 64 18.94 -0.94 10.43
N GLY A 65 19.11 0.03 9.53
CA GLY A 65 18.88 -0.12 8.09
C GLY A 65 17.85 0.85 7.53
N PRO A 66 17.53 0.71 6.23
CA PRO A 66 16.55 1.55 5.58
C PRO A 66 15.13 1.09 5.89
N ASN A 67 14.27 2.04 6.21
CA ASN A 67 12.90 1.83 6.62
C ASN A 67 11.95 2.53 5.64
N VAL A 68 10.76 1.97 5.46
CA VAL A 68 9.70 2.59 4.68
C VAL A 68 8.38 2.59 5.45
N ALA A 69 7.74 3.75 5.48
CA ALA A 69 6.42 3.97 6.03
C ALA A 69 5.42 4.13 4.89
N VAL A 70 4.31 3.40 4.92
CA VAL A 70 3.24 3.47 3.91
C VAL A 70 1.95 3.84 4.60
N LYS A 71 1.35 4.95 4.19
CA LYS A 71 -0.03 5.30 4.54
C LYS A 71 -0.82 5.40 3.25
N ALA A 72 -1.86 4.59 3.09
CA ALA A 72 -2.66 4.61 1.88
C ALA A 72 -4.13 4.37 2.20
N ASN A 73 -4.99 5.01 1.44
CA ASN A 73 -6.43 4.85 1.54
C ASN A 73 -7.06 4.78 0.15
N THR A 74 -8.16 4.04 0.06
CA THR A 74 -8.98 3.95 -1.14
C THR A 74 -10.45 3.85 -0.74
N SER A 75 -11.32 4.53 -1.48
CA SER A 75 -12.77 4.32 -1.32
C SER A 75 -13.22 3.03 -2.00
N GLU A 76 -12.64 2.71 -3.15
CA GLU A 76 -12.89 1.43 -3.83
C GLU A 76 -11.73 1.08 -4.76
N ILE A 77 -11.37 -0.21 -4.78
CA ILE A 77 -10.53 -0.81 -5.84
C ILE A 77 -11.24 -2.04 -6.36
N LYS A 78 -11.22 -2.23 -7.69
CA LYS A 78 -11.71 -3.42 -8.37
C LYS A 78 -10.62 -4.01 -9.25
N ARG A 79 -10.47 -5.33 -9.23
CA ARG A 79 -9.61 -6.09 -10.17
C ARG A 79 -10.31 -7.41 -10.49
N GLY A 80 -10.81 -7.54 -11.72
CA GLY A 80 -11.63 -8.70 -12.10
C GLY A 80 -12.84 -8.86 -11.17
N ASN A 81 -12.94 -10.01 -10.50
CA ASN A 81 -14.04 -10.32 -9.56
C ASN A 81 -13.73 -9.92 -8.11
N LEU A 82 -12.58 -9.31 -7.86
CA LEU A 82 -12.20 -8.79 -6.55
C LEU A 82 -12.60 -7.32 -6.46
N SER A 83 -13.27 -6.94 -5.38
CA SER A 83 -13.47 -5.53 -5.01
C SER A 83 -13.19 -5.32 -3.53
N ALA A 84 -12.59 -4.19 -3.19
CA ALA A 84 -12.34 -3.79 -1.81
C ALA A 84 -12.85 -2.36 -1.62
N ARG A 85 -13.56 -2.10 -0.52
CA ARG A 85 -14.14 -0.78 -0.21
C ARG A 85 -13.56 -0.22 1.08
N ASN A 86 -13.38 1.10 1.08
CA ASN A 86 -12.94 1.88 2.24
C ASN A 86 -11.73 1.24 2.93
N VAL A 87 -10.69 0.97 2.15
CA VAL A 87 -9.46 0.36 2.65
C VAL A 87 -8.55 1.46 3.18
N ALA A 88 -7.97 1.23 4.35
CA ALA A 88 -6.93 2.07 4.94
C ALA A 88 -5.76 1.18 5.37
N ILE A 89 -4.55 1.59 5.02
CA ILE A 89 -3.30 0.93 5.34
C ILE A 89 -2.43 1.95 6.06
N ASP A 90 -1.89 1.57 7.22
CA ASP A 90 -0.81 2.28 7.88
C ASP A 90 0.24 1.25 8.29
N ALA A 91 1.34 1.17 7.53
CA ALA A 91 2.36 0.15 7.68
C ALA A 91 3.75 0.76 7.78
N GLN A 92 4.62 0.10 8.54
CA GLN A 92 6.03 0.39 8.71
C GLN A 92 6.80 -0.88 8.36
N ILE A 93 7.72 -0.80 7.42
CA ILE A 93 8.63 -1.89 7.07
C ILE A 93 10.04 -1.46 7.46
N ALA A 94 10.62 -2.15 8.45
CA ALA A 94 11.97 -1.92 8.92
C ALA A 94 12.98 -2.77 8.13
N ASN A 95 14.16 -2.20 7.88
CA ASN A 95 15.29 -2.85 7.20
C ASN A 95 14.89 -3.62 5.92
N TYR A 96 14.15 -2.95 5.02
CA TYR A 96 13.50 -3.59 3.86
C TYR A 96 14.46 -4.21 2.83
N MET A 97 15.78 -3.97 2.94
CA MET A 97 16.80 -4.51 2.03
C MET A 97 17.47 -5.79 2.51
N ALA A 98 17.48 -6.07 3.82
CA ALA A 98 18.21 -7.21 4.38
C ALA A 98 17.30 -8.17 5.15
N ALA A 99 16.49 -7.65 6.08
CA ALA A 99 15.60 -8.44 6.91
C ALA A 99 14.29 -7.66 7.14
N PRO A 100 13.38 -7.67 6.14
CA PRO A 100 12.16 -6.87 6.19
C PRO A 100 11.25 -7.36 7.32
N VAL A 101 10.87 -6.46 8.22
CA VAL A 101 9.87 -6.74 9.25
C VAL A 101 8.80 -5.67 9.23
N ILE A 102 7.54 -6.12 9.20
CA ILE A 102 6.38 -5.26 8.99
C ILE A 102 5.63 -5.09 10.30
N ALA A 103 5.19 -3.87 10.57
CA ALA A 103 4.25 -3.56 11.64
C ALA A 103 3.24 -2.53 11.14
N GLY A 104 2.04 -2.49 11.73
CA GLY A 104 1.00 -1.55 11.31
C GLY A 104 -0.40 -2.13 11.34
N THR A 105 -1.29 -1.53 10.56
CA THR A 105 -2.69 -1.93 10.49
C THR A 105 -3.21 -1.91 9.06
N VAL A 106 -4.13 -2.81 8.76
CA VAL A 106 -4.89 -2.87 7.52
C VAL A 106 -6.36 -2.97 7.89
N ARG A 107 -7.14 -1.99 7.45
CA ARG A 107 -8.58 -1.92 7.67
C ARG A 107 -9.31 -1.87 6.35
N ALA A 108 -10.45 -2.53 6.27
CA ALA A 108 -11.35 -2.41 5.12
C ALA A 108 -12.79 -2.62 5.56
N GLU A 109 -13.70 -1.81 5.02
CA GLU A 109 -15.13 -2.01 5.27
C GLU A 109 -15.61 -3.33 4.68
N SER A 110 -15.23 -3.61 3.43
CA SER A 110 -15.54 -4.87 2.78
C SER A 110 -14.51 -5.27 1.73
N VAL A 111 -14.36 -6.59 1.57
CA VAL A 111 -13.70 -7.21 0.43
C VAL A 111 -14.65 -8.26 -0.13
N THR A 112 -15.01 -8.15 -1.40
CA THR A 112 -15.82 -9.12 -2.12
C THR A 112 -14.96 -9.83 -3.15
N SER A 113 -14.99 -11.15 -3.14
CA SER A 113 -14.35 -12.00 -4.15
C SER A 113 -15.39 -12.97 -4.70
N GLY A 114 -15.79 -12.77 -5.97
CA GLY A 114 -16.91 -13.51 -6.54
C GLY A 114 -18.20 -13.24 -5.77
N GLY A 115 -18.85 -14.30 -5.27
CA GLY A 115 -20.08 -14.19 -4.47
C GLY A 115 -19.87 -13.94 -2.97
N THR A 116 -18.64 -14.08 -2.47
CA THR A 116 -18.34 -14.04 -1.03
C THR A 116 -17.98 -12.63 -0.60
N ALA A 117 -18.61 -12.13 0.46
CA ALA A 117 -18.30 -10.83 1.04
C ALA A 117 -17.71 -10.98 2.45
N ILE A 118 -16.53 -10.40 2.64
CA ILE A 118 -15.86 -10.25 3.93
C ILE A 118 -16.04 -8.79 4.35
N THR A 119 -16.42 -8.55 5.61
CA THR A 119 -16.74 -7.22 6.13
C THR A 119 -16.09 -6.98 7.49
N GLY A 120 -15.92 -5.71 7.85
CA GLY A 120 -15.35 -5.33 9.15
C GLY A 120 -13.94 -5.87 9.34
N ILE A 121 -13.09 -5.71 8.32
CA ILE A 121 -11.72 -6.22 8.33
C ILE A 121 -10.88 -5.25 9.16
N ASP A 122 -10.29 -5.77 10.24
CA ASP A 122 -9.31 -5.06 11.06
C ASP A 122 -8.15 -6.02 11.38
N VAL A 123 -7.01 -5.77 10.77
CA VAL A 123 -5.80 -6.59 10.88
C VAL A 123 -4.66 -5.75 11.40
N ASP A 124 -4.11 -6.17 12.53
CA ASP A 124 -2.87 -5.68 13.10
C ASP A 124 -1.69 -6.55 12.65
N LEU A 125 -0.63 -5.88 12.24
CA LEU A 125 0.66 -6.43 11.87
C LEU A 125 1.63 -6.05 12.99
N LYS A 126 2.28 -7.02 13.61
CA LYS A 126 3.25 -6.77 14.67
C LYS A 126 4.56 -7.47 14.37
N ARG A 127 5.65 -6.78 14.67
CA ARG A 127 6.98 -7.41 14.70
C ARG A 127 7.00 -8.51 15.77
N ASP A 128 7.25 -9.74 15.33
CA ASP A 128 7.38 -10.91 16.18
C ASP A 128 8.74 -11.57 15.93
N GLY A 129 9.77 -11.03 16.58
CA GLY A 129 11.16 -11.42 16.34
C GLY A 129 11.62 -11.09 14.90
N ASP A 130 11.96 -12.15 14.16
CA ASP A 130 12.34 -12.12 12.74
C ASP A 130 11.14 -12.22 11.80
N TRP A 131 9.94 -12.48 12.33
CA TRP A 131 8.71 -12.63 11.58
C TRP A 131 7.76 -11.44 11.77
N THR A 132 6.79 -11.33 10.87
CA THR A 132 5.62 -10.47 11.08
C THR A 132 4.49 -11.34 11.62
N GLY A 133 4.05 -11.07 12.85
CA GLY A 133 2.83 -11.62 13.42
C GLY A 133 1.61 -10.90 12.86
N PHE A 134 0.56 -11.67 12.59
CA PHE A 134 -0.73 -11.19 12.10
C PHE A 134 -1.81 -11.49 13.13
N SER A 135 -2.55 -10.48 13.56
CA SER A 135 -3.71 -10.65 14.45
C SER A 135 -4.83 -9.76 13.98
N GLY A 136 -6.07 -10.25 13.99
CA GLY A 136 -7.18 -9.44 13.51
C GLY A 136 -8.48 -10.20 13.45
N GLY A 137 -9.53 -9.50 13.02
CA GLY A 137 -10.87 -10.03 12.87
C GLY A 137 -11.48 -9.66 11.52
N ALA A 138 -12.41 -10.49 11.06
CA ALA A 138 -13.28 -10.19 9.93
C ALA A 138 -14.58 -10.98 10.05
N THR A 139 -15.67 -10.45 9.50
CA THR A 139 -16.96 -11.15 9.42
C THR A 139 -17.21 -11.58 7.97
N VAL A 140 -17.35 -12.89 7.74
CA VAL A 140 -17.66 -13.45 6.41
C VAL A 140 -19.16 -13.71 6.29
N LYS A 141 -19.75 -13.29 5.17
CA LYS A 141 -21.15 -13.56 4.81
C LYS A 141 -21.24 -14.20 3.43
N ASN A 142 -22.34 -14.90 3.19
CA ASN A 142 -22.71 -15.49 1.88
C ASN A 142 -21.67 -16.45 1.31
N ILE A 143 -21.19 -17.41 2.12
CA ILE A 143 -20.33 -18.49 1.65
C ILE A 143 -21.19 -19.47 0.84
N PRO A 144 -20.98 -19.65 -0.48
CA PRO A 144 -21.64 -20.70 -1.24
C PRO A 144 -21.13 -22.07 -0.79
N ALA A 145 -22.02 -23.06 -0.73
CA ALA A 145 -21.67 -24.46 -0.42
C ALA A 145 -20.87 -25.13 -1.55
#